data_AF-A0A925WYF0-F1
#
_entry.id   AF-A0A925WYF0-F1
#
_cell.length_a   1.000
_cell.length_b   1.000
_cell.length_c   1.000
_cell.angle_alpha   90.00
_cell.angle_beta   90.00
_cell.angle_gamma   90.00
#
_symmetry.space_group_name_H-M   'P 1'
#
loop_
_entity.id
_entity.type
_entity.pdbx_description
1 polymer ?
#
loop_
_entity_poly.entity_id
_entity_poly.type
_entity_poly.pdbx_seq_one_letter_code
_entity_poly.pdbx_strand_id
1 'polypeptide(L)' 'MSKRFFSRLAILSACALGAITAGCIAVGGTDHYTHPTLGRQLQDLKVARDTGAISDHEYADAKSKLIAGNYYRKR' A
#
# COMPACT_ATOMS: atom_id res chain seq x y z
N MET A 1 -38.72 -40.54 -27.14
CA MET A 1 -37.65 -39.54 -27.36
C MET A 1 -37.64 -38.53 -26.20
N SER A 2 -36.54 -38.51 -25.45
CA SER A 2 -35.90 -37.34 -24.79
C SER A 2 -36.55 -36.52 -23.66
N LYS A 3 -37.50 -37.02 -22.86
CA LYS A 3 -38.00 -36.24 -21.68
C LYS A 3 -37.07 -36.21 -20.46
N ARG A 4 -36.01 -37.03 -20.42
CA ARG A 4 -35.08 -37.12 -19.26
C ARG A 4 -33.83 -36.25 -19.36
N PHE A 5 -33.56 -35.65 -20.53
CA PHE A 5 -32.37 -34.81 -20.74
C PHE A 5 -32.56 -33.35 -20.34
N PHE A 6 -33.78 -32.82 -20.46
CA PHE A 6 -34.04 -31.40 -20.14
C PHE A 6 -33.99 -31.09 -18.65
N SER A 7 -34.29 -32.05 -17.78
CA SER A 7 -34.33 -31.82 -16.32
C SER A 7 -32.94 -31.62 -15.69
N ARG A 8 -31.88 -32.16 -16.32
CA ARG A 8 -30.50 -31.98 -15.84
C ARG A 8 -29.85 -30.69 -16.36
N LEU A 9 -30.37 -30.13 -17.45
CA LEU A 9 -29.84 -28.90 -18.06
C LEU A 9 -30.37 -27.64 -17.35
N ALA A 10 -31.58 -27.70 -16.77
CA ALA A 10 -32.18 -26.59 -16.05
C ALA A 10 -31.51 -26.28 -14.70
N ILE A 11 -30.95 -27.30 -14.03
CA ILE A 11 -30.32 -27.14 -12.70
C ILE A 11 -28.93 -26.49 -12.82
N LEU A 12 -28.23 -26.69 -13.93
CA LEU A 12 -26.91 -26.09 -14.20
C LEU A 12 -26.98 -24.59 -14.57
N SER A 13 -28.16 -24.08 -14.95
CA SER A 13 -28.34 -22.68 -15.36
C SER A 13 -28.60 -21.72 -14.18
N ALA A 14 -28.83 -22.22 -12.96
CA ALA A 14 -29.22 -21.40 -11.82
C ALA A 14 -28.04 -20.80 -11.04
N CYS A 15 -26.80 -21.23 -11.28
CA CYS A 15 -25.61 -20.74 -10.55
C CYS A 15 -25.01 -19.43 -11.10
N ALA A 16 -25.53 -18.87 -12.19
CA ALA A 16 -24.94 -17.68 -12.83
C ALA A 16 -25.43 -16.32 -12.27
N LEU A 17 -26.21 -16.31 -11.17
CA LEU A 17 -26.78 -15.09 -10.58
C LEU A 17 -25.99 -14.54 -9.37
N GLY A 18 -24.94 -15.22 -8.92
CA GLY A 18 -24.13 -14.80 -7.77
C GLY A 18 -22.85 -14.08 -8.17
N ALA A 19 -22.89 -12.78 -8.45
CA ALA A 19 -21.66 -11.95 -8.43
C ALA A 19 -21.86 -10.42 -8.49
N ILE A 20 -23.05 -9.88 -8.76
CA ILE A 20 -23.16 -8.45 -9.17
C ILE A 20 -23.39 -7.48 -7.98
N THR A 21 -23.54 -7.98 -6.75
CA THR A 21 -23.77 -7.11 -5.57
C THR A 21 -22.59 -7.04 -4.59
N ALA A 22 -21.39 -7.45 -5.02
CA ALA A 22 -20.16 -7.06 -4.33
C ALA A 22 -19.95 -5.56 -4.56
N GLY A 23 -20.61 -4.75 -3.72
CA GLY A 23 -20.41 -3.31 -3.66
C GLY A 23 -18.91 -3.04 -3.60
N CYS A 24 -18.40 -2.35 -4.61
CA CYS A 24 -17.06 -1.81 -4.58
C CYS A 24 -17.05 -0.76 -3.46
N ILE A 25 -16.57 -1.12 -2.27
CA ILE A 25 -16.24 -0.14 -1.25
C ILE A 25 -14.98 0.58 -1.76
N ALA A 26 -15.20 1.64 -2.52
CA ALA A 26 -14.16 2.60 -2.82
C ALA A 26 -13.79 3.29 -1.50
N VAL A 27 -12.78 2.78 -0.81
CA VAL A 27 -12.07 3.52 0.25
C VAL A 27 -11.25 4.59 -0.46
N GLY A 28 -11.95 5.62 -0.95
CA GLY A 28 -11.35 6.84 -1.48
C GLY A 28 -10.97 7.74 -0.32
N GLY A 29 -9.87 7.40 0.35
CA GLY A 29 -9.21 8.33 1.29
C GLY A 29 -8.25 9.21 0.49
N THR A 30 -8.30 10.52 0.69
CA THR A 30 -7.19 11.39 0.30
C THR A 30 -5.98 10.98 1.12
N ASP A 31 -4.87 10.62 0.47
CA ASP A 31 -3.60 10.38 1.15
C ASP A 31 -3.16 11.67 1.87
N HIS A 32 -3.46 11.74 3.16
CA HIS A 32 -2.97 12.80 4.04
C HIS A 32 -1.51 12.49 4.38
N TYR A 33 -0.62 12.73 3.42
CA TYR A 33 0.82 12.65 3.65
C TYR A 33 1.23 13.78 4.60
N THR A 34 1.40 13.44 5.86
CA THR A 34 1.95 14.35 6.85
C THR A 34 3.46 14.34 6.72
N HIS A 35 4.00 15.51 6.40
CA HIS A 35 5.43 15.76 6.35
C HIS A 35 6.09 15.38 7.69
N PRO A 36 6.98 14.37 7.72
CA PRO A 36 7.60 13.94 8.97
C PRO A 36 8.48 15.07 9.51
N THR A 37 8.43 15.25 10.82
CA THR A 37 9.28 16.23 11.50
C THR A 37 10.75 15.85 11.37
N LEU A 38 11.64 16.84 11.47
CA LEU A 38 13.08 16.62 11.44
C LEU A 38 13.50 15.57 12.49
N GLY A 39 12.95 15.65 13.71
CA GLY A 39 13.21 14.69 14.77
C GLY A 39 12.86 13.25 14.39
N ARG A 40 11.71 13.05 13.71
CA ARG A 40 11.29 11.73 13.22
C ARG A 40 12.26 11.19 12.17
N GLN A 41 12.65 12.04 11.21
CA GLN A 41 13.60 11.67 10.16
C GLN A 41 14.96 11.28 10.72
N LEU A 42 15.46 11.99 11.75
CA LEU A 42 16.72 11.63 12.42
C LEU A 42 16.62 10.33 13.22
N GLN A 43 15.47 10.07 13.83
CA GLN A 43 15.23 8.83 14.55
C GLN A 43 15.21 7.64 13.60
N ASP A 44 14.50 7.77 12.48
CA ASP A 44 14.45 6.74 11.44
C ASP A 44 15.83 6.50 10.83
N LEU A 45 16.61 7.56 10.59
CA LEU A 45 17.99 7.45 10.12
C LEU A 45 18.89 6.71 11.12
N LYS A 46 18.73 6.97 12.42
CA LYS A 46 19.46 6.26 13.47
C LYS A 46 19.08 4.78 13.49
N VAL A 47 17.79 4.47 13.40
CA VAL A 47 17.31 3.09 13.34
C VAL A 47 17.89 2.37 12.12
N ALA A 48 17.90 3.00 10.94
CA ALA A 48 18.47 2.40 9.74
C ALA A 48 19.95 2.04 9.88
N ARG A 49 20.74 2.87 10.58
CA ARG A 49 22.13 2.54 10.89
C ARG A 49 22.21 1.40 11.89
N ASP A 50 21.43 1.47 12.97
CA ASP A 50 21.45 0.49 14.05
C ASP A 50 20.99 -0.91 13.59
N THR A 51 20.13 -0.98 12.56
CA THR A 51 19.72 -2.23 11.91
C THR A 51 20.67 -2.70 10.81
N GLY A 52 21.72 -1.93 10.50
CA GLY A 52 22.67 -2.21 9.42
C GLY A 52 22.09 -2.01 8.01
N ALA A 53 20.95 -1.33 7.88
CA ALA A 53 20.37 -0.98 6.59
C ALA A 53 21.18 0.09 5.84
N ILE A 54 21.93 0.93 6.58
CA ILE A 54 22.88 1.91 6.03
C ILE A 54 24.21 1.83 6.78
N SER A 55 25.29 2.17 6.08
CA SER A 55 26.63 2.28 6.66
C SER A 55 26.81 3.56 7.50
N ASP A 56 27.85 3.61 8.34
CA ASP A 56 28.17 4.81 9.14
C ASP A 56 28.47 6.04 8.28
N HIS A 57 29.07 5.84 7.10
CA HIS A 57 29.33 6.91 6.14
C HIS A 57 28.02 7.48 5.57
N GLU A 58 27.12 6.61 5.13
CA GLU A 58 25.80 7.02 4.63
C GLU A 58 24.95 7.69 5.71
N TYR A 59 25.05 7.22 6.96
CA TYR A 59 24.42 7.86 8.10
C TYR A 59 24.93 9.29 8.32
N ALA A 60 26.24 9.51 8.30
CA ALA A 60 26.82 10.84 8.48
C ALA A 60 26.41 11.80 7.36
N ASP A 61 26.46 11.34 6.10
CA ASP A 61 26.06 12.11 4.93
C ASP A 61 24.58 12.47 4.97
N ALA A 62 23.70 11.52 5.24
CA ALA A 62 22.27 11.75 5.30
C ALA A 62 21.89 12.66 6.49
N LYS A 63 22.53 12.48 7.65
CA LYS A 63 22.32 13.34 8.82
C LYS A 63 22.70 14.79 8.54
N SER A 64 23.85 15.03 7.90
CA SER A 64 24.28 16.38 7.55
C SER A 64 23.31 17.07 6.60
N LYS A 65 22.82 16.33 5.59
CA LYS A 65 21.82 16.81 4.63
C LYS A 65 20.46 17.10 5.28
N LEU A 66 20.04 16.32 6.28
CA LEU A 66 18.80 16.54 7.05
C LEU A 66 18.88 17.81 7.90
N ILE A 67 20.01 18.03 8.59
CA ILE A 67 20.21 19.21 9.44
C ILE A 67 20.36 20.48 8.59
N ALA A 68 21.00 20.37 7.42
CA ALA A 68 21.13 21.48 6.47
C ALA A 68 19.81 21.87 5.79
N GLY A 69 18.70 21.16 6.05
CA GLY A 69 17.38 21.44 5.45
C GLY A 69 17.25 21.01 3.98
N ASN A 70 18.23 20.28 3.44
CA ASN A 70 18.27 19.94 2.02
C ASN A 70 17.29 18.83 1.59
N TYR A 71 16.60 18.18 2.54
CA TYR A 71 15.55 17.20 2.23
C TYR A 71 14.17 17.82 2.01
N TYR A 72 13.99 19.12 2.29
CA TYR A 72 12.74 19.86 2.02
C TYR A 72 12.93 20.88 0.89
N ARG A 73 13.05 20.40 -0.35
CA ARG A 73 12.87 21.29 -1.51
C ARG A 73 12.19 20.59 -2.68
N LYS A 74 10.89 20.32 -2.53
CA LYS A 74 9.95 20.56 -3.64
C LYS A 74 9.40 21.97 -3.42
N ARG A 75 9.92 22.94 -4.19
CA ARG A 75 9.18 24.16 -4.48
C ARG A 75 8.13 23.84 -5.53
#